data_AF-A0A965U4K1-F1
#
_entry.id   AF-A0A965U4K1-F1
#
_cell.length_a   1.000
_cell.length_b   1.000
_cell.length_c   1.000
_cell.angle_alpha   90.00
_cell.angle_beta   90.00
_cell.angle_gamma   90.00
#
_symmetry.space_group_name_H-M   'P 1'
#
loop_
_entity.id
_entity.type
_entity.pdbx_description
1 polymer ?
#
loop_
_entity_poly.entity_id
_entity_poly.type
_entity_poly.pdbx_seq_one_letter_code
_entity_poly.pdbx_strand_id
1 'polypeptide(L)'
;MHMADALLSPVVGGAMSAVSAGAIGYAVHKIKKEELSEKKLPVMAVMGAFVFAAQMINFTIPGTGSSGHIGGGVLLAAMLGGFPALLTEAAVLIIQCLF
;
A
#
# COMPACT_ATOMS: atom_id res chain seq x y z
N MET A 1 -4.12 -0.50 -8.55
CA MET A 1 -4.72 -1.55 -9.39
C MET A 1 -4.34 -2.87 -8.76
N HIS A 2 -5.33 -3.68 -8.40
CA HIS A 2 -5.12 -4.98 -7.80
C HIS A 2 -5.13 -6.07 -8.86
N MET A 3 -4.34 -7.12 -8.67
CA MET A 3 -4.33 -8.29 -9.53
C MET A 3 -4.76 -9.50 -8.72
N ALA A 4 -5.56 -10.38 -9.31
CA ALA A 4 -5.88 -11.66 -8.69
C ALA A 4 -4.64 -12.55 -8.57
N ASP A 5 -4.52 -13.29 -7.46
CA ASP A 5 -3.36 -14.13 -7.16
C ASP A 5 -3.04 -15.15 -8.26
N ALA A 6 -4.07 -15.70 -8.91
CA ALA A 6 -3.94 -16.69 -9.97
C ALA A 6 -3.23 -16.17 -11.24
N LEU A 7 -3.02 -14.85 -11.37
CA LEU A 7 -2.36 -14.23 -12.52
C LEU A 7 -0.83 -14.26 -12.42
N LEU A 8 -0.27 -14.55 -11.25
CA LEU A 8 1.18 -14.56 -11.03
C LEU A 8 1.69 -15.97 -10.74
N SER A 9 2.81 -16.35 -11.37
CA SER A 9 3.49 -17.58 -10.99
C SER A 9 4.04 -17.48 -9.56
N PRO A 10 4.10 -18.60 -8.80
CA PRO A 10 4.63 -18.59 -7.44
C PRO A 10 6.04 -18.01 -7.32
N VAL A 11 6.88 -18.20 -8.34
CA VAL A 11 8.25 -17.68 -8.39
C VAL A 11 8.24 -16.14 -8.46
N VAL A 12 7.42 -15.56 -9.35
CA VAL A 12 7.31 -14.10 -9.49
C VAL A 12 6.67 -13.49 -8.25
N GLY A 13 5.59 -14.10 -7.74
CA GLY A 13 4.94 -13.67 -6.50
C GLY A 13 5.92 -13.64 -5.33
N GLY A 14 6.63 -14.74 -5.10
CA GLY A 14 7.64 -14.83 -4.04
C GLY A 14 8.77 -13.80 -4.17
N ALA A 15 9.26 -13.57 -5.40
CA ALA A 15 10.29 -12.56 -5.65
C ALA A 15 9.79 -11.14 -5.33
N MET A 16 8.58 -10.78 -5.77
CA MET A 16 7.98 -9.46 -5.51
C MET A 16 7.65 -9.27 -4.04
N SER A 17 7.20 -10.31 -3.33
CA SER A 17 7.02 -10.27 -1.88
C SER A 17 8.34 -10.03 -1.14
N ALA A 18 9.43 -10.68 -1.56
CA ALA A 18 10.75 -10.47 -0.95
C ALA A 18 11.26 -9.04 -1.15
N VAL A 19 11.13 -8.50 -2.37
CA VAL A 19 11.50 -7.10 -2.66
C VAL A 19 10.65 -6.13 -1.85
N SER A 20 9.33 -6.35 -1.79
CA SER A 20 8.39 -5.52 -1.02
C SER A 20 8.71 -5.55 0.47
N ALA A 21 8.99 -6.73 1.04
CA ALA A 21 9.39 -6.87 2.43
C ALA A 21 10.70 -6.12 2.74
N GLY A 22 11.67 -6.17 1.82
CA GLY A 22 12.90 -5.38 1.92
C GLY A 22 12.65 -3.87 1.91
N ALA A 23 11.79 -3.40 1.01
CA ALA A 23 11.41 -1.99 0.92
C ALA A 23 10.67 -1.49 2.19
N ILE A 24 9.73 -2.29 2.71
CA ILE A 24 9.02 -2.01 3.97
C ILE A 24 10.01 -1.98 5.14
N GLY A 25 10.91 -2.96 5.25
CA GLY A 25 11.93 -3.01 6.29
C GLY A 25 12.84 -1.77 6.27
N TYR A 26 13.28 -1.35 5.09
CA TYR A 26 14.07 -0.14 4.90
C TYR A 26 13.28 1.13 5.28
N ALA A 27 12.00 1.22 4.88
CA ALA A 27 11.13 2.34 5.23
C ALA A 27 10.96 2.48 6.75
N VAL A 28 10.72 1.36 7.45
CA VAL A 28 10.61 1.34 8.92
C VAL A 28 11.93 1.79 9.56
N HIS A 29 13.08 1.29 9.09
CA HIS A 29 14.38 1.71 9.61
C HIS A 29 14.60 3.22 9.43
N LYS A 30 14.29 3.76 8.25
CA LYS A 30 14.46 5.18 7.95
C LYS A 30 13.52 6.07 8.76
N ILE A 31 12.25 5.70 8.89
CA ILE A 31 11.26 6.42 9.71
C ILE A 31 11.69 6.45 11.18
N LYS A 32 12.23 5.34 11.71
CA LYS A 32 12.77 5.31 13.08
C LYS A 32 13.98 6.22 13.25
N LYS A 33 14.88 6.24 12.27
CA LYS A 33 16.09 7.08 12.30
C LYS A 33 15.78 8.57 12.22
N GLU A 34 14.74 8.95 11.47
CA GLU A 34 14.32 10.34 11.28
C GLU A 34 13.34 10.84 12.36
N GLU A 35 13.10 10.05 13.41
CA GLU A 35 12.18 10.34 14.52
C GLU A 35 10.80 10.81 14.05
N LEU A 36 9.95 9.86 13.66
CA LEU A 36 8.56 10.16 13.30
C LEU A 36 7.87 10.95 14.42
N SER A 37 7.48 12.19 14.11
CA SER A 37 6.69 13.01 15.02
C SER A 37 5.45 12.25 15.50
N GLU A 38 5.18 12.28 16.81
CA GLU A 38 4.01 11.63 17.42
C GLU A 38 2.68 12.06 16.77
N LYS A 39 2.62 13.29 16.25
CA LYS A 39 1.44 13.84 15.55
C LYS A 39 1.21 13.22 14.17
N LYS A 40 2.23 12.61 13.57
CA LYS A 40 2.17 12.09 12.20
C LYS A 40 1.55 10.70 12.15
N LEU A 41 1.67 9.91 13.22
CA LEU A 41 1.11 8.56 13.30
C LEU A 41 -0.44 8.55 13.20
N PRO A 42 -1.19 9.42 13.92
CA PRO A 42 -2.64 9.52 13.72
C PRO A 42 -3.02 9.92 12.29
N VAL A 43 -2.26 10.82 11.66
CA VAL A 43 -2.54 11.25 10.28
C VAL A 43 -2.33 10.09 9.30
N MET A 44 -1.28 9.29 9.48
CA MET A 44 -1.06 8.08 8.67
C MET A 44 -2.24 7.11 8.77
N ALA A 45 -2.78 6.89 9.96
CA ALA A 45 -3.91 5.99 10.18
C ALA A 45 -5.20 6.51 9.50
N VAL A 46 -5.54 7.78 9.70
CA VAL A 46 -6.75 8.39 9.10
C VAL A 46 -6.65 8.43 7.58
N MET A 47 -5.50 8.84 7.03
CA MET A 47 -5.27 8.88 5.59
C MET A 47 -5.30 7.46 4.98
N GLY A 48 -4.73 6.47 5.68
CA GLY A 48 -4.80 5.07 5.27
C GLY A 48 -6.23 4.54 5.23
N ALA A 49 -7.03 4.80 6.28
CA ALA A 49 -8.43 4.41 6.32
C ALA A 49 -9.26 5.07 5.21
N PHE A 50 -9.01 6.35 4.93
CA PHE A 50 -9.63 7.07 3.82
C PHE A 50 -9.28 6.44 2.46
N VAL A 51 -7.98 6.19 2.21
CA VAL A 51 -7.52 5.57 0.96
C VAL A 51 -8.10 4.17 0.80
N PHE A 52 -8.09 3.35 1.85
CA PHE A 52 -8.73 2.04 1.86
C PHE A 52 -10.19 2.15 1.42
N ALA A 53 -10.98 3.00 2.08
CA ALA A 53 -12.40 3.17 1.76
C ALA A 53 -12.61 3.66 0.31
N ALA A 54 -11.79 4.60 -0.16
CA ALA A 54 -11.84 5.10 -1.53
C ALA A 54 -11.48 4.02 -2.57
N GLN A 55 -10.54 3.14 -2.26
CA GLN A 55 -10.15 2.01 -3.12
C GLN A 55 -11.18 0.89 -3.15
N MET A 56 -12.01 0.74 -2.10
CA MET A 56 -13.15 -0.19 -2.13
C MET A 56 -14.22 0.21 -3.14
N ILE A 57 -14.24 1.48 -3.58
CA ILE A 57 -15.00 1.91 -4.76
C ILE A 57 -14.19 1.53 -5.99
N ASN A 58 -14.31 0.26 -6.40
CA ASN A 58 -13.62 -0.30 -7.56
C ASN A 58 -14.58 -0.91 -8.58
N PHE A 59 -14.09 -1.07 -9.81
CA PHE A 59 -14.82 -1.62 -10.93
C PHE A 59 -13.99 -2.71 -11.60
N THR A 60 -14.60 -3.86 -11.88
CA THR A 60 -13.95 -4.94 -12.61
C THR A 60 -13.60 -4.52 -14.03
N ILE A 61 -12.38 -4.81 -14.48
CA ILE A 61 -11.96 -4.60 -15.87
C ILE A 61 -12.09 -5.94 -16.61
N PRO A 62 -13.06 -6.09 -17.53
CA PRO A 62 -13.33 -7.36 -18.20
C PRO A 62 -12.09 -7.94 -18.89
N GLY A 63 -11.87 -9.25 -18.72
CA GLY A 63 -10.78 -9.98 -19.39
C GLY A 63 -9.40 -9.85 -18.78
N THR A 64 -9.20 -8.98 -17.76
CA THR A 64 -7.87 -8.76 -17.15
C THR A 64 -7.66 -9.52 -15.83
N GLY A 65 -8.75 -9.94 -15.17
CA GLY A 65 -8.68 -10.44 -13.78
C GLY A 65 -8.26 -9.37 -12.77
N SER A 66 -8.43 -8.10 -13.12
CA SER A 66 -8.05 -6.93 -12.32
C SER A 66 -9.23 -5.95 -12.15
N SER A 67 -9.06 -4.97 -11.26
CA SER A 67 -10.03 -3.90 -11.01
C SER A 67 -9.41 -2.51 -11.12
N GLY A 68 -10.20 -1.57 -11.65
CA GLY A 68 -9.95 -0.14 -11.70
C GLY A 68 -10.44 0.59 -10.45
N HIS A 69 -9.60 1.44 -9.88
CA HIS A 69 -9.94 2.28 -8.73
C HIS A 69 -8.98 3.46 -8.57
N ILE A 70 -9.26 4.32 -7.58
CA ILE A 70 -8.41 5.46 -7.23
C ILE A 70 -7.05 4.98 -6.69
N GLY A 71 -5.95 5.51 -7.22
CA GLY A 71 -4.60 5.00 -6.93
C GLY A 71 -4.06 5.25 -5.51
N GLY A 72 -4.55 6.25 -4.77
CA GLY A 72 -4.20 6.50 -3.34
C GLY A 72 -2.76 6.97 -3.06
N GLY A 73 -1.75 6.33 -3.65
CA GLY A 73 -0.33 6.52 -3.31
C GLY A 73 0.20 7.93 -3.54
N VAL A 74 -0.20 8.64 -4.60
CA VAL A 74 0.23 10.03 -4.84
C VAL A 74 -0.31 10.97 -3.76
N LEU A 75 -1.58 10.77 -3.35
CA LEU A 75 -2.18 11.55 -2.26
C LEU A 75 -1.45 11.30 -0.94
N LEU A 76 -1.17 10.03 -0.62
CA LEU A 76 -0.39 9.68 0.58
C LEU A 76 1.00 10.30 0.54
N ALA A 77 1.71 10.21 -0.59
CA ALA A 77 3.04 10.78 -0.73
C ALA A 77 3.04 12.31 -0.55
N ALA A 78 2.02 13.00 -1.09
CA ALA A 78 1.87 14.44 -0.94
C ALA A 78 1.57 14.87 0.51
N MET A 79 0.78 14.08 1.26
CA MET A 79 0.39 14.42 2.63
C MET A 79 1.39 13.95 3.70
N LEU A 80 1.99 12.78 3.49
CA LEU A 80 2.81 12.09 4.50
C LEU A 80 4.31 12.09 4.16
N GLY A 81 4.68 12.37 2.91
CA GLY A 81 6.04 12.20 2.40
C GLY A 81 6.35 10.75 2.00
N GLY A 82 7.58 10.48 1.54
CA GLY A 82 7.95 9.22 0.88
C GLY A 82 7.74 7.94 1.72
N PHE A 83 8.57 7.72 2.75
CA PHE A 83 8.53 6.46 3.52
C PHE A 83 7.24 6.27 4.34
N PRO A 84 6.68 7.30 5.02
CA PRO A 84 5.40 7.16 5.71
C PRO A 84 4.26 6.77 4.76
N ALA A 85 4.20 7.36 3.55
CA ALA A 85 3.20 6.98 2.55
C ALA A 85 3.35 5.53 2.10
N LEU A 86 4.59 5.07 1.86
CA LEU A 86 4.87 3.68 1.51
C LEU A 86 4.36 2.72 2.59
N LEU A 87 4.63 3.02 3.86
CA LEU A 87 4.19 2.17 4.97
C LEU A 87 2.67 2.17 5.13
N THR A 88 2.03 3.33 4.95
CA THR A 88 0.56 3.46 4.98
C THR A 88 -0.09 2.68 3.84
N GLU A 89 0.38 2.82 2.60
CA GLU A 89 -0.17 2.08 1.45
C GLU A 89 0.06 0.57 1.61
N ALA A 90 1.23 0.15 2.09
CA ALA A 90 1.51 -1.26 2.37
C ALA A 90 0.51 -1.86 3.38
N ALA A 91 0.17 -1.12 4.43
CA ALA A 91 -0.84 -1.56 5.41
C ALA A 91 -2.23 -1.68 4.77
N VAL A 92 -2.62 -0.73 3.91
CA VAL A 92 -3.89 -0.78 3.17
C VAL A 92 -3.96 -2.03 2.30
N LEU A 93 -2.92 -2.32 1.51
CA LEU A 93 -2.86 -3.50 0.64
C LEU A 93 -2.91 -4.81 1.42
N ILE A 94 -2.22 -4.88 2.57
CA ILE A 94 -2.25 -6.07 3.46
C ILE A 94 -3.67 -6.30 3.98
N ILE A 95 -4.39 -5.25 4.37
CA ILE A 95 -5.77 -5.41 4.83
C ILE A 95 -6.68 -5.84 3.67
N GLN A 96 -6.51 -5.25 2.49
CA GLN A 96 -7.30 -5.58 1.30
C GLN A 96 -7.08 -7.01 0.80
N CYS A 97 -5.91 -7.62 1.02
CA CYS A 97 -5.70 -9.00 0.59
C CYS A 97 -6.28 -10.04 1.56
N LEU A 98 -6.82 -9.62 2.71
CA LEU A 98 -7.44 -10.53 3.70
C LEU A 98 -8.96 -10.68 3.52
N PHE A 99 -9.59 -9.84 2.70
CA PHE A 99 -11.04 -9.78 2.48
C PHE A 99 -11.36 -9.72 0.99
#